data_AF-A0A9D7GQ69-F1
#
_entry.id   AF-A0A9D7GQ69-F1
#
_cell.length_a   1.000
_cell.length_b   1.000
_cell.length_c   1.000
_cell.angle_alpha   90.00
_cell.angle_beta   90.00
_cell.angle_gamma   90.00
#
_symmetry.space_group_name_H-M   'P 1'
#
loop_
_entity.id
_entity.type
_entity.pdbx_description
1 polymer ?
#
loop_
_entity_poly.entity_id
_entity_poly.type
_entity_poly.pdbx_seq_one_letter_code
_entity_poly.pdbx_strand_id
1 'polypeptide(L)'
;MFLPFLIRRLKWKTSLVYFSVIVVTFSILFIPFLNQQLLIQWGSSLQLYFRHFEFNAGIYYLVRFIGFQTVSEHIIQQAGFGLAAVTFISVLLLAAREKDSSWKHFFAMMQWSLTIYLLLATTVHPWYITTLVLCSVITGYRYPLVWSLFIAFSYATYQTIPYRENLWLVLVEYAAVIGTIVYELHLHLLKSKSISRE
;
A
#
# COMPACT_ATOMS: atom_id res chain seq x y z
N MET A 1 -5.37 -6.97 -4.53
CA MET A 1 -5.67 -5.55 -4.27
C MET A 1 -6.49 -4.89 -5.39
N PHE A 2 -6.10 -5.01 -6.67
CA PHE A 2 -6.73 -4.21 -7.75
C PHE A 2 -7.92 -4.87 -8.47
N LEU A 3 -8.07 -6.20 -8.36
CA LEU A 3 -9.13 -6.95 -9.05
C LEU A 3 -10.55 -6.41 -8.81
N PRO A 4 -10.94 -5.97 -7.60
CA PRO A 4 -12.29 -5.42 -7.38
C PRO A 4 -12.66 -4.26 -8.33
N PHE A 5 -11.70 -3.40 -8.69
CA PHE A 5 -11.93 -2.27 -9.60
C PHE A 5 -12.15 -2.70 -11.07
N LEU A 6 -11.73 -3.91 -11.46
CA LEU A 6 -11.94 -4.42 -12.81
C LEU A 6 -13.39 -4.89 -13.04
N ILE A 7 -14.10 -5.25 -11.98
CA ILE A 7 -15.47 -5.82 -12.06
C ILE A 7 -16.41 -4.88 -12.81
N ARG A 8 -16.37 -3.58 -12.47
CA ARG A 8 -17.24 -2.56 -13.07
C ARG A 8 -16.87 -2.25 -14.51
N ARG A 9 -15.58 -2.38 -14.87
CA ARG A 9 -15.05 -2.04 -16.21
C ARG A 9 -15.25 -3.15 -17.22
N LEU A 10 -14.95 -4.38 -16.82
CA LEU A 10 -15.06 -5.56 -17.69
C LEU A 10 -16.47 -6.14 -17.71
N LYS A 11 -17.34 -5.73 -16.76
CA LYS A 11 -18.64 -6.36 -16.44
C LYS A 11 -18.44 -7.69 -15.72
N TRP A 12 -19.47 -8.12 -14.99
CA TRP A 12 -19.41 -9.27 -14.08
C TRP A 12 -18.98 -10.58 -14.77
N LYS A 13 -19.61 -10.92 -15.91
CA LYS A 13 -19.32 -12.17 -16.64
C LYS A 13 -17.86 -12.23 -17.13
N THR A 14 -17.39 -11.16 -17.78
CA THR A 14 -16.01 -11.08 -18.28
C THR A 14 -15.00 -11.06 -17.14
N SER A 15 -15.32 -10.42 -16.03
CA SER A 15 -14.45 -10.39 -14.85
C SER A 15 -14.27 -11.77 -14.24
N LEU A 16 -15.34 -12.56 -14.14
CA LEU A 16 -15.26 -13.95 -13.69
C LEU A 16 -14.35 -14.78 -14.60
N VAL A 17 -14.53 -14.69 -15.93
CA VAL A 17 -13.66 -15.39 -16.88
C VAL A 17 -12.21 -14.95 -16.70
N TYR A 18 -11.96 -13.65 -16.62
CA TYR A 18 -10.62 -13.09 -16.44
C TYR A 18 -9.96 -13.57 -15.13
N PHE A 19 -10.68 -13.54 -14.01
CA PHE A 19 -10.17 -14.02 -12.73
C PHE A 19 -9.92 -15.52 -12.74
N SER A 20 -10.78 -16.31 -13.38
CA SER A 20 -10.56 -17.76 -13.55
C SER A 20 -9.31 -18.04 -14.37
N VAL A 21 -9.08 -17.32 -15.46
CA VAL A 21 -7.86 -17.46 -16.28
C VAL A 21 -6.62 -17.16 -15.43
N ILE A 22 -6.62 -16.08 -14.63
CA ILE A 22 -5.51 -15.77 -13.72
C ILE A 22 -5.23 -16.93 -12.77
N VAL A 23 -6.26 -17.45 -12.10
CA VAL A 23 -6.10 -18.54 -11.11
C VAL A 23 -5.58 -19.82 -11.78
N VAL A 24 -6.12 -20.18 -12.96
CA VAL A 24 -5.69 -21.36 -13.71
C VAL A 24 -4.25 -21.21 -14.18
N THR A 25 -3.89 -20.10 -14.82
CA THR A 25 -2.52 -19.85 -15.29
C THR A 25 -1.54 -19.83 -14.13
N PHE A 26 -1.86 -19.14 -13.03
CA PHE A 26 -1.02 -19.13 -11.84
C PHE A 26 -0.82 -20.54 -11.27
N SER A 27 -1.90 -21.33 -11.17
CA SER A 27 -1.82 -22.71 -10.68
C SER A 27 -0.94 -23.57 -11.58
N ILE A 28 -1.13 -23.52 -12.91
CA ILE A 28 -0.33 -24.29 -13.88
C ILE A 28 1.16 -23.95 -13.76
N LEU A 29 1.49 -22.66 -13.67
CA LEU A 29 2.88 -22.21 -13.52
C LEU A 29 3.51 -22.65 -12.19
N PHE A 30 2.70 -22.81 -11.14
CA PHE A 30 3.18 -23.15 -9.80
C PHE A 30 3.23 -24.67 -9.53
N ILE A 31 2.44 -25.48 -10.26
CA ILE A 31 2.45 -26.95 -10.16
C ILE A 31 3.85 -27.58 -10.15
N PRO A 32 4.79 -27.26 -11.06
CA PRO A 32 6.09 -27.93 -11.09
C PRO A 32 6.96 -27.63 -9.85
N PHE A 33 6.62 -26.59 -9.09
CA PHE A 33 7.34 -26.21 -7.86
C PHE A 33 6.69 -26.77 -6.60
N LEU A 34 5.45 -27.29 -6.66
CA LEU A 34 4.75 -27.77 -5.49
C LEU A 34 5.42 -29.02 -4.90
N ASN A 35 6.05 -28.84 -3.75
CA ASN A 35 6.50 -29.92 -2.89
C ASN A 35 6.29 -29.56 -1.41
N GLN A 36 6.34 -30.55 -0.52
CA GLN A 36 6.10 -30.34 0.91
C GLN A 36 7.12 -29.39 1.54
N GLN A 37 8.38 -29.46 1.12
CA GLN A 37 9.46 -28.62 1.64
C GLN A 37 9.25 -27.14 1.30
N LEU A 38 8.81 -26.83 0.08
CA LEU A 38 8.49 -25.49 -0.38
C LEU A 38 7.37 -24.89 0.48
N LEU A 39 6.31 -25.66 0.74
CA LEU A 39 5.19 -25.19 1.57
C LEU A 39 5.64 -24.84 2.99
N ILE A 40 6.51 -25.66 3.59
CA ILE A 40 7.08 -25.39 4.92
C ILE A 40 7.96 -24.14 4.90
N GLN A 41 8.84 -24.00 3.91
CA GLN A 41 9.75 -22.86 3.78
C GLN A 41 9.01 -21.55 3.47
N TRP A 42 7.94 -21.61 2.69
CA TRP A 42 7.07 -20.48 2.41
C TRP A 42 6.33 -20.04 3.67
N GLY A 43 5.75 -21.00 4.41
CA GLY A 43 5.08 -20.73 5.68
C GLY A 43 6.02 -20.06 6.70
N SER A 44 7.25 -20.57 6.83
CA SER A 44 8.24 -19.98 7.74
C SER A 44 8.68 -18.58 7.29
N SER A 45 8.86 -18.36 5.98
CA SER A 45 9.21 -17.04 5.43
C SER A 45 8.10 -16.02 5.65
N LEU A 46 6.83 -16.41 5.44
CA LEU A 46 5.67 -15.56 5.73
C LEU A 46 5.58 -15.25 7.22
N GLN A 47 5.77 -16.24 8.09
CA GLN A 47 5.74 -16.05 9.53
C GLN A 47 6.86 -15.11 10.00
N LEU A 48 8.07 -15.25 9.45
CA LEU A 48 9.19 -14.35 9.72
C LEU A 48 8.83 -12.92 9.29
N TYR A 49 8.34 -12.77 8.06
CA TYR A 49 7.92 -11.48 7.49
C TYR A 49 6.94 -10.72 8.39
N PHE A 50 5.82 -11.35 8.74
CA PHE A 50 4.76 -10.68 9.51
C PHE A 50 5.03 -10.53 11.01
N ARG A 51 6.05 -11.21 11.55
CA ARG A 51 6.37 -11.12 12.99
C ARG A 51 7.58 -10.27 13.32
N HIS A 52 8.52 -10.10 12.40
CA HIS A 52 9.83 -9.52 12.72
C HIS A 52 10.17 -8.29 11.90
N PHE A 53 9.56 -8.08 10.73
CA PHE A 53 9.93 -6.96 9.88
C PHE A 53 9.16 -5.70 10.23
N GLU A 54 9.94 -4.72 10.68
CA GLU A 54 9.56 -3.34 10.85
C GLU A 54 10.62 -2.49 10.15
N PHE A 55 10.22 -1.73 9.14
CA PHE A 55 11.14 -0.85 8.42
C PHE A 55 10.40 0.28 7.74
N ASN A 56 10.80 1.52 8.03
CA ASN A 56 10.18 2.74 7.54
C ASN A 56 8.65 2.72 7.68
N ALA A 57 8.16 2.21 8.80
CA ALA A 57 6.75 1.96 8.99
C ALA A 57 6.04 3.27 9.36
N GLY A 58 5.10 3.74 8.53
CA GLY A 58 4.40 5.01 8.75
C GLY A 58 3.47 4.99 9.96
N ILE A 59 2.20 4.65 9.73
CA ILE A 59 1.16 4.66 10.79
C ILE A 59 1.45 3.59 11.85
N TYR A 60 2.09 2.49 11.45
CA TYR A 60 2.42 1.41 12.38
C TYR A 60 3.28 1.87 13.56
N TYR A 61 4.26 2.79 13.39
CA TYR A 61 5.04 3.28 14.53
C TYR A 61 4.20 4.04 15.55
N LEU A 62 3.18 4.78 15.11
CA LEU A 62 2.22 5.44 16.01
C LEU A 62 1.37 4.41 16.76
N VAL A 63 0.85 3.40 16.06
CA VAL A 63 0.07 2.31 16.67
C VAL A 63 0.92 1.54 17.69
N ARG A 64 2.17 1.24 17.35
CA ARG A 64 3.14 0.56 18.22
C ARG A 64 3.44 1.38 19.47
N PHE A 65 3.65 2.69 19.33
CA PHE A 65 3.87 3.60 20.47
C PHE A 65 2.70 3.59 21.46
N ILE A 66 1.46 3.61 20.97
CA ILE A 66 0.25 3.52 21.81
C ILE A 66 0.10 2.11 22.40
N GLY A 67 0.30 1.06 21.59
CA GLY A 67 0.15 -0.34 22.00
C GLY A 67 1.11 -0.77 23.10
N PHE A 68 2.33 -0.21 23.14
CA PHE A 68 3.28 -0.48 24.23
C PHE A 68 2.82 0.02 25.59
N GLN A 69 1.83 0.93 25.64
CA GLN A 69 1.23 1.36 26.90
C GLN A 69 0.22 0.34 27.45
N THR A 70 -0.19 -0.66 26.65
CA THR A 70 -1.32 -1.56 26.99
C THR A 70 -1.03 -3.06 26.86
N VAL A 71 -0.11 -3.50 25.98
CA VAL A 71 0.20 -4.94 25.75
C VAL A 71 1.67 -5.10 25.32
N SER A 72 2.54 -5.85 26.01
CA SER A 72 3.99 -5.84 25.71
C SER A 72 4.50 -6.92 24.73
N GLU A 73 3.90 -8.12 24.66
CA GLU A 73 4.60 -9.26 24.04
C GLU A 73 4.29 -9.52 22.54
N HIS A 74 3.17 -9.05 21.99
CA HIS A 74 2.72 -9.42 20.62
C HIS A 74 2.11 -8.28 19.78
N ILE A 75 2.47 -7.02 20.04
CA ILE A 75 1.90 -5.86 19.32
C ILE A 75 2.08 -5.99 17.80
N ILE A 76 3.24 -6.45 17.34
CA ILE A 76 3.56 -6.51 15.91
C ILE A 76 2.53 -7.36 15.15
N GLN A 77 2.27 -8.58 15.65
CA GLN A 77 1.38 -9.52 14.98
C GLN A 77 -0.08 -9.04 15.02
N GLN A 78 -0.52 -8.49 16.15
CA GLN A 78 -1.89 -7.99 16.31
C GLN A 78 -2.13 -6.71 15.50
N ALA A 79 -1.22 -5.73 15.60
CA ALA A 79 -1.30 -4.47 14.87
C ALA A 79 -1.14 -4.69 13.37
N GLY A 80 -0.20 -5.54 12.93
CA GLY A 80 -0.02 -5.88 11.52
C GLY A 80 -1.28 -6.51 10.92
N PHE A 81 -1.92 -7.45 11.62
CA PHE A 81 -3.20 -8.01 11.18
C PHE A 81 -4.32 -6.96 11.13
N GLY A 82 -4.43 -6.11 12.17
CA GLY A 82 -5.40 -5.03 12.22
C GLY A 82 -5.24 -4.03 11.07
N LEU A 83 -4.01 -3.60 10.79
CA LEU A 83 -3.69 -2.68 9.70
C LEU A 83 -3.96 -3.30 8.31
N ALA A 84 -3.65 -4.59 8.15
CA ALA A 84 -3.99 -5.33 6.93
C ALA A 84 -5.50 -5.43 6.72
N ALA A 85 -6.28 -5.69 7.78
CA ALA A 85 -7.74 -5.70 7.73
C ALA A 85 -8.31 -4.32 7.37
N VAL A 86 -7.80 -3.25 7.98
CA VAL A 86 -8.18 -1.86 7.65
C VAL A 86 -7.87 -1.55 6.19
N THR A 87 -6.71 -1.96 5.68
CA THR A 87 -6.34 -1.80 4.28
C THR A 87 -7.33 -2.54 3.37
N PHE A 88 -7.60 -3.81 3.65
CA PHE A 88 -8.52 -4.64 2.86
C PHE A 88 -9.92 -4.02 2.79
N ILE A 89 -10.48 -3.64 3.93
CA ILE A 89 -11.80 -3.00 4.01
C ILE A 89 -11.80 -1.67 3.25
N SER A 90 -10.77 -0.84 3.42
CA SER A 90 -10.66 0.45 2.74
C SER A 90 -10.64 0.29 1.22
N VAL A 91 -9.88 -0.67 0.68
CA VAL A 91 -9.82 -0.97 -0.75
C VAL A 91 -11.16 -1.48 -1.28
N LEU A 92 -11.85 -2.36 -0.54
CA LEU A 92 -13.18 -2.82 -0.92
C LEU A 92 -14.20 -1.68 -0.92
N LEU A 93 -14.15 -0.79 0.07
CA LEU A 93 -15.02 0.39 0.12
C LEU A 93 -14.75 1.34 -1.04
N LEU A 94 -13.48 1.57 -1.40
CA LEU A 94 -13.12 2.36 -2.58
C LEU A 94 -13.69 1.73 -3.85
N ALA A 95 -13.53 0.43 -4.04
CA ALA A 95 -14.07 -0.28 -5.21
C ALA A 95 -15.60 -0.26 -5.26
N ALA A 96 -16.28 -0.42 -4.12
CA ALA A 96 -17.74 -0.39 -4.05
C ALA A 96 -18.32 1.01 -4.31
N ARG A 97 -17.60 2.07 -3.90
CA ARG A 97 -18.00 3.47 -4.11
C ARG A 97 -17.60 4.03 -5.46
N GLU A 98 -16.82 3.30 -6.24
CA GLU A 98 -16.38 3.71 -7.56
C GLU A 98 -17.59 3.88 -8.51
N LYS A 99 -17.76 5.09 -9.04
CA LYS A 99 -18.82 5.42 -10.00
C LYS A 99 -18.31 5.53 -11.43
N ASP A 100 -17.10 6.06 -11.61
CA ASP A 100 -16.46 6.26 -12.90
C ASP A 100 -15.68 5.00 -13.33
N SER A 101 -16.06 4.44 -14.48
CA SER A 101 -15.42 3.26 -15.07
C SER A 101 -14.27 3.60 -16.03
N SER A 102 -13.86 4.86 -16.15
CA SER A 102 -12.74 5.26 -17.01
C SER A 102 -11.43 4.60 -16.59
N TRP A 103 -10.54 4.35 -17.57
CA TRP A 103 -9.21 3.80 -17.30
C TRP A 103 -8.33 4.79 -16.53
N LYS A 104 -8.49 6.10 -16.73
CA LYS A 104 -7.79 7.10 -15.92
C LYS A 104 -8.17 6.98 -14.45
N HIS A 105 -9.46 6.77 -14.15
CA HIS A 105 -9.93 6.57 -12.78
C HIS A 105 -9.44 5.23 -12.18
N PHE A 106 -9.23 4.20 -13.01
CA PHE A 106 -8.65 2.92 -12.54
C PHE A 106 -7.27 3.13 -11.95
N PHE A 107 -6.39 3.83 -12.69
CA PHE A 107 -5.04 4.13 -12.21
C PHE A 107 -5.08 5.03 -10.97
N ALA A 108 -6.04 5.94 -10.86
CA ALA A 108 -6.24 6.71 -9.63
C ALA A 108 -6.62 5.81 -8.45
N MET A 109 -7.55 4.86 -8.64
CA MET A 109 -7.94 3.92 -7.59
C MET A 109 -6.80 2.96 -7.21
N MET A 110 -6.00 2.50 -8.17
CA MET A 110 -4.79 1.73 -7.89
C MET A 110 -3.81 2.53 -7.04
N GLN A 111 -3.57 3.78 -7.41
CA GLN A 111 -2.66 4.68 -6.71
C GLN A 111 -3.12 4.93 -5.26
N TRP A 112 -4.41 5.22 -5.04
CA TRP A 112 -4.95 5.39 -3.70
C TRP A 112 -4.94 4.10 -2.88
N SER A 113 -5.23 2.95 -3.49
CA SER A 113 -5.17 1.65 -2.82
C SER A 113 -3.74 1.33 -2.35
N LEU A 114 -2.75 1.55 -3.21
CA LEU A 114 -1.33 1.39 -2.87
C LEU A 114 -0.90 2.37 -1.78
N THR A 115 -1.38 3.61 -1.82
CA THR A 115 -1.07 4.61 -0.81
C THR A 115 -1.59 4.21 0.56
N ILE A 116 -2.85 3.77 0.64
CA ILE A 116 -3.44 3.25 1.88
C ILE A 116 -2.64 2.04 2.38
N TYR A 117 -2.34 1.09 1.49
CA TYR A 117 -1.55 -0.09 1.85
C TYR A 117 -0.18 0.27 2.41
N LEU A 118 0.57 1.17 1.75
CA LEU A 118 1.92 1.53 2.19
C LEU A 118 1.93 2.39 3.46
N LEU A 119 0.96 3.30 3.63
CA LEU A 119 0.83 4.08 4.87
C LEU A 119 0.54 3.17 6.09
N LEU A 120 -0.15 2.05 5.87
CA LEU A 120 -0.55 1.09 6.90
C LEU A 120 0.38 -0.14 6.98
N ALA A 121 1.41 -0.23 6.13
CA ALA A 121 2.33 -1.36 6.14
C ALA A 121 3.33 -1.26 7.31
N THR A 122 3.76 -2.41 7.83
CA THR A 122 4.85 -2.48 8.82
C THR A 122 6.23 -2.36 8.19
N THR A 123 6.33 -2.50 6.87
CA THR A 123 7.59 -2.50 6.12
C THR A 123 7.39 -1.79 4.80
N VAL A 124 8.12 -0.69 4.56
CA VAL A 124 8.05 0.11 3.34
C VAL A 124 9.45 0.36 2.79
N HIS A 125 9.83 -0.39 1.76
CA HIS A 125 11.10 -0.18 1.08
C HIS A 125 10.99 0.84 -0.06
N PRO A 126 12.07 1.58 -0.38
CA PRO A 126 12.06 2.58 -1.46
C PRO A 126 11.46 2.12 -2.79
N TRP A 127 11.74 0.88 -3.18
CA TRP A 127 11.26 0.33 -4.45
C TRP A 127 9.74 0.09 -4.49
N TYR A 128 9.03 0.05 -3.35
CA TYR A 128 7.57 -0.09 -3.31
C TYR A 128 6.84 1.13 -3.92
N ILE A 129 7.47 2.30 -3.93
CA ILE A 129 6.91 3.55 -4.45
C ILE A 129 6.89 3.60 -5.99
N THR A 130 7.64 2.73 -6.66
CA THR A 130 7.77 2.71 -8.13
C THR A 130 6.43 2.61 -8.85
N THR A 131 5.50 1.78 -8.36
CA THR A 131 4.17 1.64 -8.97
C THR A 131 3.31 2.88 -8.75
N LEU A 132 3.46 3.57 -7.60
CA LEU A 132 2.80 4.87 -7.37
C LEU A 132 3.32 5.93 -8.34
N VAL A 133 4.63 5.97 -8.58
CA VAL A 133 5.25 6.88 -9.54
C VAL A 133 4.77 6.60 -10.96
N LEU A 134 4.69 5.35 -11.39
CA LEU A 134 4.08 4.99 -12.67
C LEU A 134 2.65 5.52 -12.79
N CYS A 135 1.83 5.32 -11.75
CA CYS A 135 0.44 5.78 -11.75
C CYS A 135 0.35 7.31 -11.79
N SER A 136 1.29 8.04 -11.17
CA SER A 136 1.31 9.51 -11.13
C SER A 136 1.33 10.15 -12.53
N VAL A 137 1.97 9.51 -13.49
CA VAL A 137 2.05 9.98 -14.90
C VAL A 137 0.66 10.02 -15.53
N ILE A 138 -0.22 9.08 -15.18
CA ILE A 138 -1.57 8.95 -15.73
C ILE A 138 -2.57 9.79 -14.94
N THR A 139 -2.45 9.81 -13.62
CA THR A 139 -3.42 10.44 -12.72
C THR A 139 -3.19 11.94 -12.57
N GLY A 140 -1.94 12.39 -12.69
CA GLY A 140 -1.52 13.78 -12.50
C GLY A 140 -1.21 14.18 -11.05
N TYR A 141 -1.37 13.26 -10.08
CA TYR A 141 -0.98 13.49 -8.68
C TYR A 141 0.53 13.37 -8.51
N ARG A 142 1.19 14.36 -7.92
CA ARG A 142 2.65 14.45 -7.79
C ARG A 142 3.19 13.99 -6.45
N TYR A 143 2.35 13.75 -5.43
CA TYR A 143 2.84 13.24 -4.15
C TYR A 143 3.69 11.94 -4.25
N PRO A 144 3.48 11.00 -5.21
CA PRO A 144 4.37 9.85 -5.35
C PRO A 144 5.81 10.23 -5.69
N LEU A 145 6.02 11.33 -6.42
CA LEU A 145 7.35 11.84 -6.74
C LEU A 145 8.03 12.37 -5.48
N VAL A 146 7.30 13.12 -4.65
CA VAL A 146 7.78 13.58 -3.34
C VAL A 146 8.13 12.38 -2.47
N TRP A 147 7.26 11.36 -2.41
CA TRP A 147 7.55 10.16 -1.63
C TRP A 147 8.81 9.45 -2.14
N SER A 148 8.98 9.31 -3.46
CA SER A 148 10.17 8.69 -4.05
C SER A 148 11.47 9.43 -3.72
N LEU A 149 11.41 10.75 -3.52
CA LEU A 149 12.56 11.55 -3.12
C LEU A 149 12.91 11.32 -1.64
N PHE A 150 11.93 11.42 -0.75
CA PHE A 150 12.16 11.35 0.69
C PHE A 150 12.38 9.93 1.21
N ILE A 151 11.81 8.91 0.55
CA ILE A 151 11.97 7.51 0.99
C ILE A 151 13.42 7.02 0.96
N ALA A 152 14.30 7.68 0.20
CA ALA A 152 15.73 7.40 0.23
C ALA A 152 16.34 7.60 1.64
N PHE A 153 15.75 8.45 2.48
CA PHE A 153 16.21 8.67 3.85
C PHE A 153 16.07 7.44 4.74
N SER A 154 15.16 6.51 4.42
CA SER A 154 15.02 5.24 5.15
C SER A 154 16.31 4.41 5.16
N TYR A 155 17.19 4.58 4.17
CA TYR A 155 18.48 3.89 4.10
C TYR A 155 19.53 4.41 5.08
N ALA A 156 19.30 5.55 5.73
CA ALA A 156 20.16 6.01 6.84
C ALA A 156 20.27 4.96 7.96
N THR A 157 19.26 4.09 8.09
CA THR A 157 19.24 2.93 9.01
C THR A 157 20.46 2.01 8.86
N TYR A 158 21.02 1.89 7.65
CA TYR A 158 22.15 1.03 7.38
C TYR A 158 23.50 1.64 7.79
N GLN A 159 23.52 2.85 8.37
CA GLN A 159 24.74 3.49 8.86
C GLN A 159 25.22 2.93 10.22
N THR A 160 24.34 2.25 10.97
CA THR A 160 24.67 1.72 12.31
C THR A 160 24.57 0.21 12.37
N ILE A 161 25.41 -0.41 13.21
CA ILE A 161 25.30 -1.82 13.61
C ILE A 161 25.19 -1.86 15.15
N PRO A 162 24.08 -2.35 15.74
CA PRO A 162 22.88 -2.87 15.09
C PRO A 162 22.10 -1.80 14.33
N TYR A 163 21.32 -2.22 13.33
CA TYR A 163 20.48 -1.34 12.54
C TYR A 163 19.47 -0.61 13.43
N ARG A 164 19.48 0.72 13.38
CA ARG A 164 18.56 1.57 14.13
C ARG A 164 18.02 2.67 13.22
N GLU A 165 16.71 2.73 13.12
CA GLU A 165 16.05 3.76 12.33
C GLU A 165 16.07 5.10 13.05
N ASN A 166 16.26 6.18 12.29
CA ASN A 166 16.08 7.52 12.79
C ASN A 166 14.62 7.95 12.58
N LEU A 167 13.81 7.88 13.64
CA LEU A 167 12.39 8.23 13.59
C LEU A 167 12.14 9.70 13.19
N TRP A 168 13.11 10.61 13.36
CA TRP A 168 12.98 11.97 12.84
C TRP A 168 13.02 12.02 11.31
N LEU A 169 13.87 11.20 10.68
CA LEU A 169 13.91 11.09 9.22
C LEU A 169 12.61 10.48 8.68
N VAL A 170 12.11 9.43 9.35
CA VAL A 170 10.81 8.83 9.04
C VAL A 170 9.69 9.87 9.18
N LEU A 171 9.68 10.65 10.27
CA LEU A 171 8.68 11.70 10.47
C LEU A 171 8.73 12.75 9.36
N VAL A 172 9.93 13.21 8.96
CA VAL A 172 10.10 14.18 7.87
C VAL A 172 9.59 13.61 6.54
N GLU A 173 9.91 12.35 6.23
CA GLU A 173 9.43 11.67 5.04
C GLU A 173 7.89 11.65 4.99
N TYR A 174 7.24 11.08 6.02
CA TYR A 174 5.79 10.95 6.03
C TYR A 174 5.07 12.30 6.15
N ALA A 175 5.65 13.28 6.85
CA ALA A 175 5.11 14.64 6.91
C ALA A 175 5.13 15.31 5.53
N ALA A 176 6.22 15.18 4.76
CA ALA A 176 6.31 15.73 3.41
C ALA A 176 5.29 15.07 2.47
N VAL A 177 5.13 13.75 2.56
CA VAL A 177 4.17 12.98 1.75
C VAL A 177 2.73 13.38 2.09
N ILE A 178 2.35 13.33 3.36
CA ILE A 178 0.99 13.65 3.81
C ILE A 178 0.68 15.13 3.53
N GLY A 179 1.61 16.04 3.77
CA GLY A 179 1.46 17.46 3.46
C GLY A 179 1.20 17.70 1.97
N THR A 180 1.93 17.01 1.10
CA THR A 180 1.73 17.09 -0.36
C THR A 180 0.37 16.52 -0.77
N ILE A 181 -0.03 15.36 -0.20
CA ILE A 181 -1.35 14.78 -0.45
C ILE A 181 -2.47 15.77 -0.09
N VAL A 182 -2.41 16.36 1.11
CA VAL A 182 -3.42 17.33 1.59
C VAL A 182 -3.46 18.56 0.68
N TYR A 183 -2.30 19.08 0.29
CA TYR A 183 -2.20 20.22 -0.63
C TYR A 183 -2.82 19.91 -2.01
N GLU A 184 -2.49 18.77 -2.62
CA GLU A 184 -3.04 18.38 -3.92
C GLU A 184 -4.56 18.15 -3.88
N LEU A 185 -5.05 17.51 -2.81
CA LEU A 185 -6.50 17.33 -2.61
C LEU A 185 -7.19 18.69 -2.47
N HIS A 186 -6.60 19.63 -1.73
CA HIS A 186 -7.17 20.98 -1.58
C HIS A 186 -7.25 21.71 -2.92
N LEU A 187 -6.18 21.68 -3.72
CA LEU A 187 -6.18 22.28 -5.06
C LEU A 187 -7.22 21.67 -5.99
N HIS A 188 -7.38 20.34 -5.99
CA HIS A 188 -8.39 19.67 -6.81
C HIS A 188 -9.82 20.04 -6.39
N LEU A 189 -10.08 20.18 -5.09
CA LEU A 189 -11.37 20.62 -4.58
C LEU A 189 -11.70 22.07 -4.99
N LEU A 190 -10.72 22.97 -4.94
CA LEU A 190 -10.91 24.36 -5.38
C LEU A 190 -11.23 24.46 -6.87
N LYS A 191 -10.49 23.70 -7.71
CA LYS A 191 -10.71 23.67 -9.16
C LYS A 191 -12.09 23.12 -9.53
N SER A 192 -12.55 22.08 -8.82
CA SER A 192 -13.89 21.52 -9.03
C SER A 192 -15.01 22.52 -8.69
N LYS A 193 -14.82 23.37 -7.66
CA LYS A 193 -15.81 24.38 -7.25
C LYS A 193 -15.86 25.57 -8.20
N SER A 194 -14.77 25.92 -8.88
CA SER A 194 -14.81 27.02 -9.86
C SER A 194 -15.57 26.60 -11.11
N ILE A 195 -15.34 25.39 -11.61
CA ILE A 195 -16.02 24.84 -12.80
C ILE A 195 -17.53 24.69 -12.58
N SER A 196 -17.99 24.43 -11.34
CA SER A 196 -19.43 24.31 -11.05
C SER A 196 -20.15 25.64 -10.86
N ARG A 197 -19.44 26.77 -10.88
CA ARG A 197 -20.00 28.13 -10.70
C ARG A 197 -20.08 28.94 -12.00
N GLU A 198 -19.47 28.44 -13.07
CA GLU A 198 -19.61 28.93 -14.44
C GLU A 198 -20.71 28.14 -15.17
#